data_AF-A0A2G7G7Y8-F1
#
_entry.id   AF-A0A2G7G7Y8-F1
#
_cell.length_a   1.000
_cell.length_b   1.000
_cell.length_c   1.000
_cell.angle_alpha   90.00
_cell.angle_beta   90.00
_cell.angle_gamma   90.00
#
_symmetry.space_group_name_H-M   'P 1'
#
loop_
_entity.id
_entity.type
_entity.pdbx_description
1 polymer ?
#
loop_
_entity_poly.entity_id
_entity_poly.type
_entity_poly.pdbx_seq_one_letter_code
_entity_poly.pdbx_strand_id
1 'polypeptide(L)'
;MARLLVIILFYLAALAAGQHIHTHEERGRPMFWSKEELHSLCQNVVVSEQRPRQGKPQTFLRASCKTKRQARASEPWVTSIINLDQCLGWDERQQNFTSKAGGMGIEKGDCHSCRYYDYRQLFDPITRSFQCWCGNVGGGQGVAMLESPDSLTPSVLANFDMDGVIGAVNGILKCHDRQGQIVN
;
A
#
# COMPACT_ATOMS: atom_id res chain seq x y z
N MET A 1 12.85 -21.03 -61.58
CA MET A 1 11.62 -20.93 -60.78
C MET A 1 11.77 -21.69 -59.46
N ALA A 2 12.65 -21.23 -58.56
CA ALA A 2 12.87 -21.88 -57.25
C ALA A 2 13.07 -20.88 -56.09
N ARG A 3 13.26 -19.58 -56.37
CA ARG A 3 13.47 -18.55 -55.35
C ARG A 3 12.19 -17.84 -54.88
N LEU A 4 11.08 -17.95 -55.63
CA LEU A 4 9.80 -17.32 -55.27
C LEU A 4 8.93 -18.18 -54.31
N LEU A 5 9.19 -19.49 -54.23
CA LEU A 5 8.42 -20.41 -53.37
C LEU A 5 8.83 -20.35 -51.89
N VAL A 6 10.04 -19.87 -51.58
CA VAL A 6 10.54 -19.81 -50.20
C VAL A 6 9.89 -18.65 -49.44
N ILE A 7 9.59 -17.53 -50.11
CA ILE A 7 9.06 -16.33 -49.44
C ILE A 7 7.60 -16.54 -48.99
N ILE A 8 6.80 -17.31 -49.73
CA ILE A 8 5.38 -17.53 -49.41
C ILE A 8 5.22 -18.47 -48.20
N LEU A 9 6.15 -19.41 -47.99
CA LEU A 9 6.11 -20.31 -46.82
C LEU A 9 6.45 -19.59 -45.50
N PHE A 10 7.25 -18.52 -45.53
CA PHE A 10 7.53 -17.73 -44.32
C PHE A 10 6.37 -16.82 -43.90
N TYR A 11 5.52 -16.37 -44.83
CA TYR A 11 4.35 -15.55 -44.48
C TYR A 11 3.19 -16.37 -43.89
N LEU A 12 3.07 -17.66 -44.20
CA LEU A 12 2.00 -18.50 -43.66
C LEU A 12 2.25 -18.97 -42.21
N ALA A 13 3.50 -18.93 -41.73
CA ALA A 13 3.81 -19.20 -40.32
C ALA A 13 3.50 -18.00 -39.41
N ALA A 14 3.39 -16.78 -39.96
CA ALA A 14 3.19 -15.56 -39.17
C ALA A 14 1.71 -15.29 -38.82
N LEU A 15 0.74 -15.93 -39.48
CA LEU A 15 -0.69 -15.71 -39.21
C LEU A 15 -1.36 -16.79 -38.35
N ALA A 16 -0.68 -17.89 -38.03
CA ALA A 16 -1.23 -18.95 -37.18
C ALA A 16 -1.01 -18.71 -35.66
N ALA A 17 -0.31 -17.65 -35.27
CA ALA A 17 -0.08 -17.30 -33.86
C ALA A 17 -1.04 -16.21 -33.32
N GLY A 18 -2.02 -15.78 -34.12
CA GLY A 18 -2.92 -14.67 -33.78
C GLY A 18 -4.25 -15.05 -33.11
N GLN A 19 -4.53 -16.33 -32.88
CA GLN A 19 -5.81 -16.79 -32.36
C GLN A 19 -5.63 -17.89 -31.32
N HIS A 20 -5.34 -17.50 -30.08
CA HIS A 20 -5.77 -18.14 -28.82
C HIS A 20 -4.82 -17.77 -27.66
N ILE A 21 -4.94 -16.57 -27.09
CA ILE A 21 -4.67 -16.37 -25.65
C ILE A 21 -5.66 -15.32 -25.13
N HIS A 22 -6.94 -15.66 -25.14
CA HIS A 22 -7.81 -15.20 -24.07
C HIS A 22 -7.92 -16.34 -23.08
N THR A 23 -7.69 -15.99 -21.81
CA THR A 23 -7.88 -16.76 -20.57
C THR A 23 -6.59 -17.26 -19.92
N HIS A 24 -6.49 -16.89 -18.64
CA HIS A 24 -5.70 -17.51 -17.58
C HIS A 24 -4.30 -16.98 -17.23
N GLU A 25 -4.06 -15.66 -17.27
CA GLU A 25 -2.82 -15.07 -16.73
C GLU A 25 -3.03 -13.97 -15.67
N GLU A 26 -4.10 -14.04 -14.87
CA GLU A 26 -4.26 -13.20 -13.65
C GLU A 26 -4.06 -13.99 -12.34
N ARG A 27 -3.61 -15.24 -12.41
CA ARG A 27 -3.42 -16.08 -11.22
C ARG A 27 -1.93 -16.28 -10.95
N GLY A 28 -1.29 -15.31 -10.28
CA GLY A 28 -0.01 -15.58 -9.62
C GLY A 28 1.10 -14.54 -9.73
N ARG A 29 0.87 -13.31 -10.16
CA ARG A 29 1.86 -12.26 -9.85
C ARG A 29 1.67 -11.86 -8.37
N PRO A 30 2.70 -11.99 -7.50
CA PRO A 30 2.70 -11.27 -6.24
C PRO A 30 2.62 -9.79 -6.60
N MET A 31 1.42 -9.25 -6.47
CA MET A 31 1.12 -7.90 -6.93
C MET A 31 1.74 -6.99 -5.87
N PHE A 32 2.94 -6.50 -6.13
CA PHE A 32 3.48 -5.39 -5.36
C PHE A 32 2.60 -4.19 -5.69
N TRP A 33 1.64 -3.88 -4.81
CA TRP A 33 0.74 -2.76 -4.98
C TRP A 33 1.48 -1.47 -4.70
N SER A 34 1.77 -0.71 -5.75
CA SER A 34 2.31 0.63 -5.56
C SER A 34 1.20 1.58 -5.10
N LYS A 35 1.59 2.68 -4.46
CA LYS A 35 0.69 3.80 -4.16
C LYS A 35 -0.07 4.28 -5.39
N GLU A 36 0.55 4.32 -6.58
CA GLU A 36 -0.14 4.71 -7.82
C GLU A 36 -1.31 3.77 -8.12
N GLU A 37 -1.12 2.47 -7.92
CA GLU A 37 -2.17 1.47 -8.14
C GLU A 37 -3.32 1.66 -7.14
N LEU A 38 -3.02 1.82 -5.86
CA LEU A 38 -4.03 2.10 -4.83
C LEU A 38 -4.86 3.35 -5.19
N HIS A 39 -4.20 4.43 -5.58
CA HIS A 39 -4.84 5.70 -5.94
C HIS A 39 -5.54 5.68 -7.31
N SER A 40 -5.25 4.69 -8.17
CA SER A 40 -6.02 4.47 -9.41
C SER A 40 -7.40 3.83 -9.14
N LEU A 41 -7.50 3.10 -8.03
CA LEU A 41 -8.67 2.34 -7.61
C LEU A 41 -9.43 2.96 -6.44
N CYS A 42 -8.77 3.81 -5.68
CA CYS A 42 -9.33 4.47 -4.51
C CYS A 42 -9.11 5.98 -4.57
N GLN A 43 -10.06 6.72 -4.02
CA GLN A 43 -10.00 8.17 -3.84
C GLN A 43 -10.24 8.51 -2.36
N ASN A 44 -9.90 9.75 -1.98
CA ASN A 44 -10.01 10.23 -0.59
C ASN A 44 -9.31 9.30 0.40
N VAL A 45 -8.10 8.84 0.03
CA VAL A 45 -7.26 7.99 0.89
C VAL A 45 -6.72 8.86 2.03
N VAL A 46 -7.21 8.64 3.23
CA VAL A 46 -6.88 9.44 4.41
C VAL A 46 -6.63 8.56 5.62
N VAL A 47 -5.73 9.01 6.48
CA VAL A 47 -5.54 8.41 7.81
C VAL A 47 -6.40 9.16 8.81
N SER A 48 -7.06 8.40 9.67
CA SER A 48 -7.83 8.93 10.78
C SER A 48 -7.44 8.22 12.06
N GLU A 49 -7.20 8.99 13.11
CA GLU A 49 -7.00 8.47 14.46
C GLU A 49 -8.33 8.52 15.21
N GLN A 50 -8.69 7.40 15.84
CA GLN A 50 -9.79 7.32 16.78
C GLN A 50 -9.24 7.13 18.17
N ARG A 51 -9.58 8.04 19.08
CA ARG A 51 -9.23 7.94 20.49
C ARG A 51 -10.44 7.41 21.26
N PRO A 52 -10.50 6.11 21.58
CA PRO A 52 -11.60 5.58 22.38
C PRO A 52 -11.57 6.18 23.79
N ARG A 53 -12.72 6.17 24.49
CA ARG A 53 -12.80 6.65 25.89
C ARG A 53 -11.91 5.86 26.85
N GLN A 54 -11.62 4.61 26.51
CA GLN A 54 -10.73 3.70 27.23
C GLN A 54 -9.90 2.93 26.21
N GLY A 55 -8.61 2.76 26.47
CA GLY A 55 -7.67 2.07 25.59
C GLY A 55 -6.76 3.01 24.81
N LYS A 56 -5.86 2.43 24.00
CA LYS A 56 -4.93 3.18 23.16
C LYS A 56 -5.63 3.76 21.93
N PRO A 57 -5.15 4.89 21.38
CA PRO A 57 -5.59 5.39 20.08
C PRO A 57 -5.45 4.31 19.01
N GLN A 58 -6.42 4.24 18.11
CA GLN A 58 -6.41 3.35 16.96
C GLN A 58 -6.30 4.18 15.68
N THR A 59 -5.41 3.76 14.79
CA THR A 59 -5.17 4.48 13.54
C THR A 59 -5.72 3.67 12.37
N PHE A 60 -6.58 4.30 11.58
CA PHE A 60 -7.26 3.67 10.45
C PHE A 60 -6.89 4.36 9.15
N LEU A 61 -6.76 3.58 8.08
CA LEU A 61 -6.80 4.09 6.71
C LEU A 61 -8.23 3.99 6.19
N ARG A 62 -8.77 5.11 5.73
CA ARG A 62 -10.08 5.19 5.08
C ARG A 62 -9.90 5.59 3.63
N ALA A 63 -10.62 4.92 2.75
CA ALA A 63 -10.68 5.30 1.35
C ALA A 63 -12.05 4.96 0.74
N SER A 64 -12.37 5.59 -0.39
CA SER A 64 -13.49 5.18 -1.23
C SER A 64 -12.93 4.49 -2.46
N CYS A 65 -13.26 3.22 -2.68
CA CYS A 65 -12.63 2.36 -3.69
C CYS A 65 -13.64 1.81 -4.70
N LYS A 66 -13.19 1.57 -5.93
CA LYS A 66 -13.98 0.92 -6.98
C LYS A 66 -14.17 -0.57 -6.65
N THR A 67 -15.36 -1.07 -6.90
CA THR A 67 -15.72 -2.50 -6.85
C THR A 67 -15.01 -3.34 -7.92
N LYS A 68 -14.59 -2.72 -9.02
CA LYS A 68 -13.93 -3.39 -10.15
C LYS A 68 -12.91 -2.43 -10.76
N ARG A 69 -11.79 -2.94 -11.27
CA ARG A 69 -10.76 -2.12 -11.94
C ARG A 69 -11.35 -1.26 -13.08
N GLN A 70 -12.24 -1.85 -13.88
CA GLN A 70 -12.89 -1.23 -15.03
C GLN A 70 -14.34 -0.81 -14.71
N ALA A 71 -14.62 -0.43 -13.45
CA ALA A 71 -15.93 0.09 -13.08
C ALA A 71 -16.29 1.31 -13.95
N ARG A 72 -17.55 1.38 -14.39
CA ARG A 72 -18.06 2.53 -15.15
C ARG A 72 -18.06 3.76 -14.24
N ALA A 73 -17.94 4.97 -14.82
CA ALA A 73 -17.95 6.21 -14.05
C ALA A 73 -19.21 6.41 -13.19
N SER A 74 -20.33 5.80 -13.56
CA SER A 74 -21.60 5.82 -12.82
C SER A 74 -21.68 4.82 -11.67
N GLU A 75 -20.74 3.88 -11.56
CA GLU A 75 -20.74 2.88 -10.50
C GLU A 75 -20.32 3.54 -9.17
N PRO A 76 -21.07 3.33 -8.08
CA PRO A 76 -20.77 3.98 -6.81
C PRO A 76 -19.45 3.46 -6.22
N TRP A 77 -18.71 4.37 -5.59
CA TRP A 77 -17.52 4.03 -4.82
C TRP A 77 -17.93 3.41 -3.48
N VAL A 78 -17.23 2.35 -3.07
CA VAL A 78 -17.44 1.71 -1.77
C VAL A 78 -16.47 2.32 -0.76
N THR A 79 -16.99 2.83 0.36
CA THR A 79 -16.13 3.30 1.45
C THR A 79 -15.62 2.09 2.24
N SER A 80 -14.30 1.99 2.37
CA SER A 80 -13.64 0.96 3.14
C SER A 80 -12.68 1.58 4.17
N ILE A 81 -12.55 0.90 5.30
CA ILE A 81 -11.75 1.32 6.44
C ILE A 81 -10.96 0.10 6.90
N ILE A 82 -9.66 0.25 7.15
CA ILE A 82 -8.80 -0.80 7.70
C ILE A 82 -7.96 -0.25 8.85
N ASN A 83 -7.82 -1.03 9.91
CA ASN A 83 -6.95 -0.68 11.04
C ASN A 83 -5.49 -0.92 10.62
N LEU A 84 -4.63 0.10 10.74
CA LEU A 84 -3.23 0.00 10.32
C LEU A 84 -2.41 -0.98 11.17
N ASP A 85 -2.81 -1.29 12.41
CA ASP A 85 -2.17 -2.36 13.20
C ASP A 85 -2.35 -3.76 12.57
N GLN A 86 -3.36 -3.92 11.70
CA GLN A 86 -3.53 -5.16 10.95
C GLN A 86 -2.54 -5.28 9.79
N CYS A 87 -1.90 -4.20 9.34
CA CYS A 87 -1.03 -4.23 8.15
C CYS A 87 0.43 -3.87 8.46
N LEU A 88 0.67 -3.11 9.54
CA LEU A 88 1.98 -2.63 9.93
C LEU A 88 2.53 -3.44 11.10
N GLY A 89 3.84 -3.68 11.08
CA GLY A 89 4.63 -4.06 12.26
C GLY A 89 5.59 -2.92 12.64
N TRP A 90 6.24 -3.06 13.80
CA TRP A 90 7.26 -2.14 14.30
C TRP A 90 8.61 -2.86 14.42
N ASP A 91 9.67 -2.25 13.89
CA ASP A 91 11.05 -2.68 14.11
C ASP A 91 11.71 -1.70 15.09
N GLU A 92 11.88 -2.13 16.34
CA GLU A 92 12.49 -1.31 17.40
C GLU A 92 13.96 -0.97 17.14
N ARG A 93 14.67 -1.78 16.33
CA ARG A 93 16.08 -1.53 16.00
C ARG A 93 16.20 -0.46 14.92
N GLN A 94 15.32 -0.51 13.92
CA GLN A 94 15.26 0.50 12.86
C GLN A 94 14.43 1.73 13.26
N GLN A 95 13.67 1.63 14.35
CA GLN A 95 12.72 2.63 14.82
C GLN A 95 11.77 3.06 13.70
N ASN A 96 11.29 2.08 12.92
CA ASN A 96 10.44 2.32 11.77
C ASN A 96 9.43 1.17 11.59
N PHE A 97 8.42 1.42 10.76
CA PHE A 97 7.43 0.43 10.40
C PHE A 97 7.99 -0.65 9.47
N THR A 98 7.33 -1.80 9.50
CA THR A 98 7.54 -2.90 8.54
C THR A 98 6.20 -3.34 7.96
N SER A 99 6.19 -3.81 6.71
CA SER A 99 5.01 -4.49 6.16
C SER A 99 4.83 -5.84 6.86
N LYS A 100 3.80 -5.97 7.70
CA LYS A 100 3.52 -7.18 8.46
C LYS A 100 2.04 -7.26 8.81
N ALA A 101 1.32 -8.14 8.14
CA ALA A 101 -0.05 -8.48 8.50
C ALA A 101 -0.13 -8.94 9.98
N GLY A 102 -1.08 -8.38 10.74
CA GLY A 102 -1.23 -8.56 12.19
C GLY A 102 -0.01 -8.08 13.00
N GLY A 103 0.77 -7.14 12.46
CA GLY A 103 2.04 -6.72 13.04
C GLY A 103 1.91 -5.90 14.32
N MET A 104 0.77 -5.22 14.52
CA MET A 104 0.51 -4.28 15.62
C MET A 104 1.52 -3.12 15.67
N GLY A 105 1.89 -2.58 14.52
CA GLY A 105 2.99 -1.63 14.37
C GLY A 105 2.71 -0.26 15.00
N ILE A 106 1.48 0.24 14.92
CA ILE A 106 1.11 1.52 15.55
C ILE A 106 1.16 1.35 17.06
N GLU A 107 0.54 0.29 17.58
CA GLU A 107 0.49 0.03 19.02
C GLU A 107 1.88 -0.25 19.61
N LYS A 108 2.69 -1.08 18.94
CA LYS A 108 4.03 -1.45 19.42
C LYS A 108 5.02 -0.31 19.28
N GLY A 109 4.90 0.52 18.26
CA GLY A 109 5.73 1.72 18.11
C GLY A 109 5.33 2.86 19.04
N ASP A 110 4.21 2.74 19.75
CA ASP A 110 3.57 3.82 20.49
C ASP A 110 3.40 5.07 19.60
N CYS A 111 2.85 4.83 18.41
CA CYS A 111 2.80 5.81 17.34
C CYS A 111 1.50 6.63 17.37
N HIS A 112 1.61 7.91 17.03
CA HIS A 112 0.53 8.87 17.00
C HIS A 112 0.79 9.99 15.98
N SER A 113 -0.19 10.88 15.82
CA SER A 113 -0.15 12.03 14.91
C SER A 113 0.22 11.63 13.47
N CYS A 114 -0.31 10.48 13.04
CA CYS A 114 -0.01 9.87 11.75
C CYS A 114 -0.63 10.62 10.58
N ARG A 115 0.10 10.74 9.48
CA ARG A 115 -0.32 11.39 8.24
C ARG A 115 -0.04 10.48 7.05
N TYR A 116 -0.97 10.49 6.11
CA TYR A 116 -0.78 9.88 4.80
C TYR A 116 -0.78 10.98 3.74
N TYR A 117 0.25 10.97 2.90
CA TYR A 117 0.44 11.94 1.84
C TYR A 117 0.10 11.28 0.50
N ASP A 118 -0.81 11.90 -0.26
CA ASP A 118 -1.07 11.52 -1.64
C ASP A 118 0.21 11.73 -2.44
N TYR A 119 0.66 10.68 -3.12
CA TYR A 119 1.90 10.70 -3.89
C TYR A 119 1.93 11.79 -4.97
N ARG A 120 0.77 12.24 -5.46
CA ARG A 120 0.65 13.33 -6.44
C ARG A 120 0.94 14.70 -5.84
N GLN A 121 0.88 14.82 -4.52
CA GLN A 121 1.16 16.05 -3.77
C GLN A 121 2.57 16.07 -3.20
N LEU A 122 3.34 14.99 -3.38
CA LEU A 122 4.72 14.90 -2.94
C LEU A 122 5.62 15.62 -3.95
N PHE A 123 6.05 16.83 -3.61
CA PHE A 123 7.05 17.58 -4.37
C PHE A 123 8.49 17.13 -4.09
N ASP A 124 8.70 16.32 -3.05
CA ASP A 124 10.01 15.85 -2.61
C ASP A 124 10.06 14.30 -2.62
N PRO A 125 11.01 13.68 -3.33
CA PRO A 125 11.21 12.23 -3.36
C PRO A 125 11.55 11.61 -1.99
N ILE A 126 11.96 12.40 -0.99
CA ILE A 126 12.25 11.95 0.38
C ILE A 126 10.97 11.80 1.21
N THR A 127 9.92 12.58 0.89
CA THR A 127 8.67 12.50 1.64
C THR A 127 8.01 11.16 1.34
N ARG A 128 7.98 10.28 2.33
CA ARG A 128 7.31 8.98 2.21
C ARG A 128 5.79 9.16 2.31
N SER A 129 5.04 8.21 1.76
CA SER A 129 3.58 8.29 1.75
C SER A 129 2.94 8.26 3.13
N PHE A 130 3.67 7.81 4.16
CA PHE A 130 3.16 7.70 5.52
C PHE A 130 4.19 8.15 6.55
N GLN A 131 3.75 8.97 7.50
CA GLN A 131 4.59 9.54 8.54
C GLN A 131 3.86 9.47 9.88
N CYS A 132 4.55 9.06 10.95
CA CYS A 132 4.02 9.08 12.31
C CYS A 132 5.09 9.51 13.30
N TRP A 133 4.64 9.97 14.46
CA TRP A 133 5.48 10.20 15.64
C TRP A 133 5.40 8.97 16.54
N CYS A 134 6.53 8.35 16.87
CA CYS A 134 6.57 7.08 17.60
C CYS A 134 7.44 7.16 18.86
N GLY A 135 6.89 6.74 20.00
CA GLY A 135 7.55 6.82 21.31
C GLY A 135 8.35 5.58 21.71
N ASN A 136 8.04 4.38 21.17
CA ASN A 136 8.75 3.15 21.51
C ASN A 136 10.05 3.00 20.70
N VAL A 137 11.05 3.76 21.13
CA VAL A 137 12.41 3.72 20.60
C VAL A 137 13.24 2.76 21.43
N GLY A 138 13.65 1.64 20.82
CA GLY A 138 14.68 0.80 21.43
C GLY A 138 15.92 1.66 21.66
N GLY A 139 16.52 1.57 22.85
CA GLY A 139 17.63 2.45 23.32
C GLY A 139 18.94 2.38 22.53
N GLY A 140 18.89 2.10 21.23
CA GLY A 140 19.99 2.20 20.28
C GLY A 140 20.42 3.66 20.12
N GLN A 141 21.73 3.87 20.28
CA GLN A 141 22.39 5.16 20.13
C GLN A 141 22.28 5.63 18.67
N GLY A 142 21.89 6.90 18.46
CA GLY A 142 22.05 7.58 17.18
C GLY A 142 20.78 8.12 16.52
N VAL A 143 19.59 7.93 17.09
CA VAL A 143 18.37 8.54 16.55
C VAL A 143 18.00 9.78 17.37
N ALA A 144 17.90 10.92 16.68
CA ALA A 144 17.47 12.16 17.29
C ALA A 144 15.98 12.05 17.63
N MET A 145 15.68 11.97 18.93
CA MET A 145 14.32 12.18 19.41
C MET A 145 13.96 13.65 19.19
N LEU A 146 12.80 13.87 18.60
CA LEU A 146 12.22 15.18 18.36
C LEU A 146 10.98 15.31 19.25
N GLU A 147 10.63 16.54 19.60
CA GLU A 147 9.35 16.80 20.26
C GLU A 147 8.24 16.67 19.21
N SER A 148 7.30 15.75 19.45
CA SER A 148 6.11 15.68 18.59
C SER A 148 5.28 16.97 18.75
N PRO A 149 4.72 17.52 17.66
CA PRO A 149 3.88 18.72 17.70
C PRO A 149 2.72 18.66 18.70
N ASP A 150 2.23 17.46 19.00
CA ASP A 150 0.96 17.27 19.72
C ASP A 150 1.12 16.74 21.15
N SER A 151 2.26 16.16 21.54
CA SER A 151 2.38 15.43 22.81
C SER A 151 3.53 15.85 23.71
N LEU A 152 4.48 16.68 23.24
CA LEU A 152 5.73 17.02 23.97
C LEU A 152 6.51 15.78 24.47
N THR A 153 6.15 14.59 24.01
CA THR A 153 6.86 13.36 24.36
C THR A 153 8.01 13.16 23.39
N PRO A 154 9.21 12.79 23.88
CA PRO A 154 10.31 12.41 23.03
C PRO A 154 9.88 11.28 22.09
N SER A 155 9.95 11.53 20.80
CA SER A 155 9.47 10.59 19.79
C SER A 155 10.34 10.67 18.54
N VAL A 156 10.28 9.63 17.72
CA VAL A 156 10.96 9.58 16.43
C VAL A 156 9.94 9.75 15.32
N LEU A 157 10.32 10.54 14.32
CA LEU A 157 9.54 10.71 13.11
C LEU A 157 9.77 9.52 12.18
N ALA A 158 8.90 8.51 12.28
CA ALA A 158 8.92 7.36 11.40
C ALA A 158 8.38 7.75 10.02
N ASN A 159 9.25 7.72 9.01
CA ASN A 159 8.90 7.92 7.61
C ASN A 159 8.86 6.56 6.89
N PHE A 160 7.71 6.19 6.35
CA PHE A 160 7.48 4.86 5.83
C PHE A 160 6.72 4.85 4.50
N ASP A 161 7.18 3.97 3.61
CA ASP A 161 6.57 3.77 2.31
C ASP A 161 5.45 2.73 2.42
N MET A 162 4.25 3.08 1.98
CA MET A 162 3.08 2.19 2.07
C MET A 162 2.95 1.25 0.88
N ASP A 163 3.89 1.31 -0.07
CA ASP A 163 3.96 0.39 -1.20
C ASP A 163 4.05 -1.07 -0.70
N GLY A 164 3.18 -1.92 -1.24
CA GLY A 164 3.11 -3.34 -0.87
C GLY A 164 2.59 -3.60 0.55
N VAL A 165 1.92 -2.64 1.19
CA VAL A 165 1.31 -2.79 2.53
C VAL A 165 -0.20 -2.93 2.44
N ILE A 166 -0.85 -2.11 1.61
CA ILE A 166 -2.31 -2.06 1.46
C ILE A 166 -2.67 -2.06 -0.03
N GLY A 167 -3.66 -2.88 -0.38
CA GLY A 167 -4.30 -2.90 -1.69
C GLY A 167 -5.82 -2.82 -1.57
N ALA A 168 -6.50 -2.80 -2.71
CA ALA A 168 -7.95 -2.73 -2.76
C ALA A 168 -8.53 -3.82 -3.68
N VAL A 169 -9.39 -4.69 -3.12
CA VAL A 169 -10.07 -5.75 -3.87
C VAL A 169 -11.56 -5.62 -3.69
N ASN A 170 -12.27 -5.51 -4.81
CA ASN A 170 -13.72 -5.39 -4.81
C ASN A 170 -14.26 -4.26 -3.91
N GLY A 171 -13.55 -3.12 -3.90
CA GLY A 171 -13.91 -1.96 -3.08
C GLY A 171 -13.50 -2.08 -1.60
N ILE A 172 -12.82 -3.15 -1.20
CA ILE A 172 -12.40 -3.41 0.18
C ILE A 172 -10.88 -3.26 0.29
N LEU A 173 -10.41 -2.43 1.23
CA LEU A 173 -9.00 -2.33 1.58
C LEU A 173 -8.53 -3.61 2.27
N LYS A 174 -7.35 -4.10 1.91
CA LYS A 174 -6.76 -5.30 2.49
C LYS A 174 -5.27 -5.12 2.74
N CYS A 175 -4.77 -5.76 3.79
CA CYS A 175 -3.34 -5.82 4.06
C CYS A 175 -2.66 -6.78 3.09
N HIS A 176 -1.42 -6.46 2.76
CA HIS A 176 -0.51 -7.38 2.09
C HIS A 176 0.37 -8.07 3.12
N ASP A 177 0.77 -9.31 2.84
CA ASP A 177 1.85 -9.97 3.55
C ASP A 177 3.22 -9.53 3.01
N ARG A 178 4.29 -10.06 3.62
CA ARG A 178 5.69 -9.76 3.24
C ARG A 178 6.04 -10.11 1.80
N GLN A 179 5.22 -10.89 1.10
CA GLN A 179 5.41 -11.28 -0.29
C GLN A 179 4.55 -10.43 -1.23
N GLY A 180 3.87 -9.40 -0.71
CA GLY A 180 2.94 -8.57 -1.47
C GLY A 180 1.65 -9.31 -1.82
N GLN A 181 1.30 -10.39 -1.13
CA GLN A 181 0.03 -11.08 -1.36
C GLN A 181 -1.05 -10.53 -0.42
N ILE A 182 -2.27 -10.43 -0.94
CA ILE A 182 -3.41 -9.96 -0.18
C ILE A 182 -3.81 -11.01 0.84
N VAL A 183 -3.73 -10.66 2.12
CA VAL A 183 -4.22 -11.51 3.21
C VAL A 183 -5.73 -11.34 3.32
N ASN A 184 -6.47 -12.45 3.29
CA ASN A 184 -7.93 -12.46 3.43
C ASN A 184 -8.36 -12.32 4.89
#